data_AF-A0A2N0HZN6-F1
#
_entry.id   AF-A0A2N0HZN6-F1
#
_cell.length_a   1.000
_cell.length_b   1.000
_cell.length_c   1.000
_cell.angle_alpha   90.00
_cell.angle_beta   90.00
_cell.angle_gamma   90.00
#
_symmetry.space_group_name_H-M   'P 1'
#
loop_
_entity.id
_entity.type
_entity.pdbx_description
1 polymer ?
#
loop_
_entity_poly.entity_id
_entity_poly.type
_entity_poly.pdbx_seq_one_letter_code
_entity_poly.pdbx_strand_id
1 'polypeptide(L)'
;MKALFFTTLATIFVAPAQAEVVVHPIVAGSSSARLYGGADYCKDFFIMRIADGWSVVQEGEADLKNDKFEKLQGCLGKTDNDTVDVVVFSAAVMDKCTTYTQCVPPILGNGACVNRTSYRHRTSRYDGYFACNSNFANRKGMLNGLQFDAPIDNNLLASALSSNAIKAASTEFAQAQYSRILASIEQVDTAKCGSCQLERDAIINFFNNFSNYTNPEKLITAGRDYINITGIRQLPSWMMARISPVTAEMLIAQGGQDWRQKYVARIKQLMASDANMKDIESFIKQLENSSNDNWSSVDFDGKLPQFKELLRNRMNEENRLAKKRTQDAAQEAERQRQAEAKKVLAWRKTLQVGSDTFCGPVIEIRHPMVKIFISVQLQGFGNEAWLKSSDIFPPEYGCRNVNGRLSTY
;
A
#
# COMPACT_ATOMS: atom_id res chain seq x y z
N MET A 1 -3.03 11.61 -53.08
CA MET A 1 -3.38 12.74 -52.19
C MET A 1 -4.46 12.27 -51.23
N LYS A 2 -4.10 11.95 -49.98
CA LYS A 2 -5.06 11.72 -48.88
C LYS A 2 -4.69 12.72 -47.78
N ALA A 3 -5.60 13.65 -47.52
CA ALA A 3 -5.43 14.69 -46.52
C ALA A 3 -5.60 14.10 -45.11
N LEU A 4 -4.57 14.26 -44.29
CA LEU A 4 -4.61 14.00 -42.85
C LEU A 4 -5.16 15.26 -42.17
N PHE A 5 -6.37 15.16 -41.61
CA PHE A 5 -6.89 16.13 -40.66
C PHE A 5 -6.31 15.82 -39.29
N PHE A 6 -5.37 16.65 -38.83
CA PHE A 6 -4.97 16.73 -37.44
C PHE A 6 -5.92 17.71 -36.73
N THR A 7 -6.86 17.18 -35.95
CA THR A 7 -7.67 17.98 -35.03
C THR A 7 -6.88 18.16 -33.74
N THR A 8 -6.26 19.32 -33.58
CA THR A 8 -5.61 19.74 -32.34
C THR A 8 -6.69 20.01 -31.28
N LEU A 9 -6.84 19.11 -30.30
CA LEU A 9 -7.61 19.37 -29.09
C LEU A 9 -6.83 20.40 -28.25
N ALA A 10 -7.26 21.65 -28.29
CA ALA A 10 -6.82 22.67 -27.36
C ALA A 10 -7.43 22.38 -25.98
N THR A 11 -6.62 21.89 -25.05
CA THR A 11 -6.99 21.76 -23.64
C THR A 11 -7.09 23.16 -23.03
N ILE A 12 -8.30 23.68 -22.89
CA ILE A 12 -8.55 24.92 -22.14
C ILE A 12 -8.40 24.57 -20.65
N PHE A 13 -7.25 24.92 -20.07
CA PHE A 13 -7.07 24.91 -18.62
C PHE A 13 -7.89 26.07 -18.03
N VAL A 14 -9.13 25.75 -17.64
CA VAL A 14 -9.88 26.61 -16.73
C VAL A 14 -9.25 26.44 -15.35
N ALA A 15 -8.60 27.48 -14.83
CA ALA A 15 -8.13 27.47 -13.45
C ALA A 15 -9.32 27.16 -12.52
N PRO A 16 -9.21 26.17 -11.62
CA PRO A 16 -10.33 25.81 -10.76
C PRO A 16 -10.73 27.02 -9.93
N ALA A 17 -12.04 27.31 -9.89
CA ALA A 17 -12.60 28.30 -9.01
C ALA A 17 -12.14 27.98 -7.58
N GLN A 18 -11.40 28.89 -6.96
CA GLN A 18 -11.01 28.74 -5.56
C GLN A 18 -12.29 28.78 -4.73
N ALA A 19 -12.53 27.74 -3.94
CA ALA A 19 -13.64 27.74 -2.99
C ALA A 19 -13.45 28.93 -2.05
N GLU A 20 -14.44 29.82 -1.98
CA GLU A 20 -14.43 30.96 -1.06
C GLU A 20 -14.54 30.42 0.36
N VAL A 21 -13.52 30.67 1.20
CA VAL A 21 -13.55 30.27 2.61
C VAL A 21 -14.45 31.26 3.35
N VAL A 22 -15.57 30.76 3.89
CA VAL A 22 -16.46 31.58 4.69
C VAL A 22 -15.98 31.53 6.14
N VAL A 23 -15.77 32.70 6.75
CA VAL A 23 -15.37 32.80 8.16
C VAL A 23 -16.63 33.00 8.99
N HIS A 24 -16.96 32.01 9.82
CA HIS A 24 -18.13 32.09 10.69
C HIS A 24 -17.74 32.46 12.13
N PRO A 25 -18.36 33.50 12.72
CA PRO A 25 -18.25 33.73 14.16
C PRO A 25 -18.95 32.60 14.90
N ILE A 26 -18.24 31.91 15.79
CA ILE A 26 -18.87 31.02 16.76
C ILE A 26 -18.64 31.59 18.15
N VAL A 27 -19.72 32.16 18.68
CA VAL A 27 -19.84 32.53 20.08
C VAL A 27 -20.15 31.24 20.85
N ALA A 28 -19.37 30.95 21.89
CA ALA A 28 -19.60 29.78 22.73
C ALA A 28 -21.09 29.71 23.16
N GLY A 29 -21.82 28.72 22.64
CA GLY A 29 -23.24 28.49 22.95
C GLY A 29 -24.26 28.73 21.83
N SER A 30 -23.88 29.24 20.64
CA SER A 30 -24.88 29.61 19.61
C SER A 30 -24.82 28.88 18.26
N SER A 31 -23.94 27.89 18.05
CA SER A 31 -23.96 27.11 16.80
C SER A 31 -23.42 25.69 16.98
N SER A 32 -24.01 24.76 16.22
CA SER A 32 -23.75 23.32 16.20
C SER A 32 -22.53 22.90 15.39
N ALA A 33 -21.60 23.83 15.13
CA ALA A 33 -20.45 23.51 14.30
C ALA A 33 -19.60 22.42 14.96
N ARG A 34 -19.39 21.33 14.22
CA ARG A 34 -18.56 20.21 14.65
C ARG A 34 -17.13 20.49 14.21
N LEU A 35 -16.21 20.61 15.17
CA LEU A 35 -14.81 20.78 14.86
C LEU A 35 -14.23 19.51 14.21
N TYR A 36 -13.43 19.72 13.17
CA TYR A 36 -12.70 18.64 12.52
C TYR A 36 -11.42 18.37 13.29
N GLY A 37 -11.33 17.19 13.90
CA GLY A 37 -10.11 16.70 14.53
C GLY A 37 -9.74 17.35 15.87
N GLY A 38 -8.62 16.91 16.43
CA GLY A 38 -8.06 17.45 17.68
C GLY A 38 -7.36 18.80 17.50
N ALA A 39 -6.54 19.20 18.48
CA ALA A 39 -5.84 20.49 18.50
C ALA A 39 -4.99 20.79 17.24
N ASP A 40 -4.58 19.76 16.50
CA ASP A 40 -3.75 19.88 15.30
C ASP A 40 -4.44 20.59 14.12
N TYR A 41 -5.77 20.70 14.14
CA TYR A 41 -6.59 21.36 13.12
C TYR A 41 -7.00 22.79 13.51
N CYS A 42 -6.38 23.32 14.54
CA CYS A 42 -6.56 24.68 15.01
C CYS A 42 -5.28 25.49 14.84
N LYS A 43 -5.42 26.79 14.61
CA LYS A 43 -4.32 27.76 14.57
C LYS A 43 -4.73 29.03 15.30
N ASP A 44 -3.77 29.60 16.01
CA ASP A 44 -3.94 30.91 16.60
C ASP A 44 -3.71 32.01 15.56
N PHE A 45 -4.63 32.96 15.53
CA PHE A 45 -4.57 34.18 14.74
C PHE A 45 -4.36 35.35 15.68
N PHE A 46 -3.28 36.09 15.46
CA PHE A 46 -3.00 37.32 16.18
C PHE A 46 -3.41 38.47 15.30
N ILE A 47 -4.22 39.38 15.85
CA ILE A 47 -4.74 40.51 15.11
C ILE A 47 -4.48 41.80 15.84
N MET A 48 -4.28 42.87 15.09
CA MET A 48 -4.07 44.21 15.60
C MET A 48 -5.14 45.14 15.04
N ARG A 49 -5.75 45.93 15.92
CA ARG A 49 -6.68 46.98 15.56
C ARG A 49 -5.91 48.12 14.89
N ILE A 50 -6.32 48.45 13.68
CA ILE A 50 -5.85 49.62 12.90
C ILE A 50 -6.97 50.66 12.81
N ALA A 51 -6.70 51.83 12.26
CA ALA A 51 -7.65 52.95 12.23
C ALA A 51 -9.03 52.54 11.65
N ASP A 52 -9.02 51.76 10.56
CA ASP A 52 -10.23 51.37 9.82
C ASP A 52 -10.49 49.85 9.80
N GLY A 53 -10.04 49.12 10.83
CA GLY A 53 -10.34 47.69 10.94
C GLY A 53 -9.29 46.87 11.67
N TRP A 54 -8.96 45.72 11.10
CA TRP A 54 -8.08 44.71 11.70
C TRP A 54 -7.04 44.22 10.70
N SER A 55 -5.81 44.03 11.18
CA SER A 55 -4.72 43.37 10.45
C SER A 55 -4.33 42.10 11.16
N VAL A 56 -3.85 41.09 10.42
CA VAL A 56 -3.20 39.91 10.99
C VAL A 56 -1.73 40.25 11.21
N VAL A 57 -1.21 39.91 12.39
CA VAL A 57 0.19 40.09 12.76
C VAL A 57 0.85 38.73 12.97
N GLN A 58 2.17 38.65 12.76
CA GLN A 58 2.88 37.42 13.05
C GLN A 58 2.91 37.18 14.57
N GLU A 59 2.94 35.91 14.95
CA GLU A 59 2.92 35.46 16.34
C GLU A 59 4.01 36.09 17.21
N GLY A 60 5.21 36.32 16.66
CA GLY A 60 6.32 36.97 17.37
C GLY A 60 6.20 38.49 17.49
N GLU A 61 5.27 39.13 16.78
CA GLU A 61 5.10 40.59 16.73
C GLU A 61 3.92 41.07 17.59
N ALA A 62 3.10 40.15 18.10
CA ALA A 62 1.90 40.47 18.86
C ALA A 62 2.23 40.86 20.31
N ASP A 63 2.12 42.15 20.64
CA ASP A 63 2.18 42.62 22.03
C ASP A 63 0.79 42.50 22.69
N LEU A 64 0.49 41.33 23.24
CA LEU A 64 -0.80 41.09 23.90
C LEU A 64 -1.01 41.88 25.20
N LYS A 65 0.00 42.61 25.70
CA LYS A 65 -0.18 43.58 26.79
C LYS A 65 -0.88 44.84 26.30
N ASN A 66 -0.73 45.16 25.01
CA ASN A 66 -1.37 46.28 24.35
C ASN A 66 -2.82 45.91 23.99
N ASP A 67 -3.75 46.81 24.30
CA ASP A 67 -5.17 46.64 24.03
C ASP A 67 -5.51 46.75 22.53
N LYS A 68 -4.55 47.07 21.66
CA LYS A 68 -4.77 46.99 20.22
C LYS A 68 -4.67 45.58 19.68
N PHE A 69 -4.07 44.64 20.42
CA PHE A 69 -3.88 43.27 19.95
C PHE A 69 -4.93 42.32 20.51
N GLU A 70 -5.34 41.36 19.71
CA GLU A 70 -6.23 40.27 20.13
C GLU A 70 -5.70 38.93 19.61
N LYS A 71 -6.10 37.88 20.31
CA LYS A 71 -5.85 36.49 19.91
C LYS A 71 -7.18 35.80 19.62
N LEU A 72 -7.27 35.23 18.44
CA LEU A 72 -8.36 34.37 18.00
C LEU A 72 -7.81 32.96 17.75
N GLN A 73 -8.62 31.92 17.95
CA GLN A 73 -8.26 30.57 17.57
C GLN A 73 -9.18 30.13 16.44
N GLY A 74 -8.65 29.95 15.23
CA GLY A 74 -9.41 29.42 14.11
C GLY A 74 -9.14 27.93 13.94
N CYS A 75 -10.20 27.14 13.90
CA CYS A 75 -10.15 25.71 13.66
C CYS A 75 -10.91 25.38 12.38
N LEU A 76 -10.53 24.29 11.72
CA LEU A 76 -11.39 23.73 10.69
C LEU A 76 -12.62 23.12 11.35
N GLY A 77 -13.80 23.54 10.91
CA GLY A 77 -15.07 23.04 11.42
C GLY A 77 -16.10 22.86 10.32
N LYS A 78 -17.08 21.99 10.57
CA LYS A 78 -18.24 21.80 9.71
C LYS A 78 -19.37 22.69 10.20
N THR A 79 -19.92 23.53 9.33
CA THR A 79 -21.17 24.24 9.63
C THR A 79 -22.38 23.31 9.44
N ASP A 80 -23.56 23.81 9.83
CA ASP A 80 -24.83 23.07 9.65
C ASP A 80 -25.20 22.84 8.18
N ASN A 81 -24.62 23.63 7.26
CA ASN A 81 -24.80 23.47 5.82
C ASN A 81 -23.79 22.49 5.21
N ASP A 82 -23.10 21.71 6.04
CA ASP A 82 -22.04 20.81 5.64
C ASP A 82 -20.84 21.52 4.96
N THR A 83 -20.72 22.84 5.12
CA THR A 83 -19.56 23.64 4.67
C THR A 83 -18.36 23.46 5.60
N VAL A 84 -17.19 23.11 5.06
CA VAL A 84 -15.92 23.15 5.83
C VAL A 84 -15.47 24.59 5.82
N ASP A 85 -15.54 25.20 6.98
CA ASP A 85 -15.21 26.59 7.16
C ASP A 85 -14.15 26.74 8.26
N VAL A 86 -13.47 27.88 8.22
CA VAL A 86 -12.63 28.28 9.36
C VAL A 86 -13.57 28.83 10.42
N VAL A 87 -13.80 28.01 11.42
CA VAL A 87 -14.54 28.36 12.63
C VAL A 87 -13.59 29.10 13.55
N VAL A 88 -13.87 30.39 13.79
CA VAL A 88 -13.03 31.20 14.67
C VAL A 88 -13.68 31.36 16.03
N PHE A 89 -12.98 30.90 17.05
CA PHE A 89 -13.31 31.09 18.46
C PHE A 89 -12.56 32.29 19.03
N SER A 90 -13.26 33.14 19.77
CA SER A 90 -12.61 34.08 20.69
C SER A 90 -12.08 33.29 21.90
N ALA A 91 -10.83 33.56 22.29
CA ALA A 91 -10.00 32.78 23.20
C ALA A 91 -10.71 31.99 24.32
N ALA A 92 -10.35 30.71 24.46
CA ALA A 92 -10.56 29.93 25.68
C ALA A 92 -9.62 30.43 26.80
N VAL A 93 -9.99 30.20 28.06
CA VAL A 93 -9.27 30.62 29.27
C VAL A 93 -7.79 30.20 29.20
N MET A 94 -6.87 31.17 29.20
CA MET A 94 -5.42 30.92 29.34
C MET A 94 -4.97 31.39 30.73
N ASP A 95 -3.97 30.76 31.33
CA ASP A 95 -3.48 31.13 32.66
C ASP A 95 -2.13 31.88 32.56
N LYS A 96 -2.11 33.15 33.00
CA LYS A 96 -0.92 34.03 33.22
C LYS A 96 0.23 33.90 32.22
N CYS A 97 0.11 34.54 31.07
CA CYS A 97 1.16 34.53 30.04
C CYS A 97 1.55 35.94 29.58
N THR A 98 2.83 36.29 29.68
CA THR A 98 3.34 37.63 29.28
C THR A 98 3.96 37.68 27.89
N THR A 99 4.24 36.50 27.30
CA THR A 99 4.77 36.29 25.94
C THR A 99 4.21 35.00 25.35
N TYR A 100 4.28 34.84 24.02
CA TYR A 100 3.76 33.68 23.29
C TYR A 100 4.27 32.32 23.81
N THR A 101 5.58 32.19 24.08
CA THR A 101 6.24 30.93 24.48
C THR A 101 5.77 30.34 25.82
N GLN A 102 4.95 31.07 26.58
CA GLN A 102 4.47 30.66 27.90
C GLN A 102 3.04 30.07 27.87
N CYS A 103 2.36 30.10 26.72
CA CYS A 103 0.94 29.75 26.62
C CYS A 103 0.73 28.24 26.40
N VAL A 104 0.10 27.55 27.36
CA VAL A 104 -0.50 26.21 27.14
C VAL A 104 -2.00 26.30 27.44
N PRO A 105 -2.89 25.90 26.51
CA PRO A 105 -4.33 25.93 26.78
C PRO A 105 -4.72 24.80 27.76
N PRO A 106 -5.42 25.10 28.87
CA PRO A 106 -6.10 24.06 29.63
C PRO A 106 -7.30 23.56 28.81
N ILE A 107 -7.21 22.32 28.31
CA ILE A 107 -8.33 21.62 27.69
C ILE A 107 -9.26 21.13 28.81
N LEU A 108 -10.04 22.01 29.44
CA LEU A 108 -11.16 21.59 30.28
C LEU A 108 -12.34 22.55 30.13
N GLY A 109 -13.50 21.95 29.85
CA GLY A 109 -14.76 22.62 29.57
C GLY A 109 -15.31 23.41 30.76
N ASN A 110 -16.32 24.21 30.42
CA ASN A 110 -16.98 25.24 31.24
C ASN A 110 -16.13 26.49 31.42
N GLY A 111 -16.12 27.27 30.33
CA GLY A 111 -15.84 28.69 30.36
C GLY A 111 -16.75 29.37 31.37
N ALA A 112 -16.16 29.83 32.44
CA ALA A 112 -16.57 31.08 33.03
C ALA A 112 -15.32 31.69 33.64
N CYS A 113 -15.32 33.01 33.70
CA CYS A 113 -14.46 33.75 34.60
C CYS A 113 -14.99 33.49 36.02
N VAL A 114 -14.99 32.22 36.46
CA VAL A 114 -15.70 31.77 37.65
C VAL A 114 -14.98 32.33 38.85
N ASN A 115 -15.45 33.50 39.28
CA ASN A 115 -15.73 33.89 40.66
C ASN A 115 -14.71 33.55 41.78
N ARG A 116 -13.46 33.24 41.46
CA ARG A 116 -12.39 33.15 42.45
C ARG A 116 -11.97 34.58 42.76
N THR A 117 -12.37 35.06 43.92
CA THR A 117 -12.03 36.37 44.51
C THR A 117 -10.54 36.69 44.46
N SER A 118 -9.65 35.69 44.33
CA SER A 118 -8.20 35.86 44.16
C SER A 118 -7.72 36.22 42.74
N TYR A 119 -8.50 36.02 41.68
CA TYR A 119 -8.14 36.43 40.31
C TYR A 119 -8.60 37.86 39.96
N ARG A 120 -9.47 38.45 40.79
CA ARG A 120 -10.08 39.78 40.52
C ARG A 120 -9.10 40.95 40.54
N HIS A 121 -7.91 40.76 41.10
CA HIS A 121 -6.89 41.81 41.20
C HIS A 121 -5.72 41.63 40.21
N ARG A 122 -5.81 40.69 39.26
CA ARG A 122 -4.75 40.43 38.24
C ARG A 122 -5.30 40.30 36.81
N THR A 123 -6.22 41.18 36.42
CA THR A 123 -6.79 41.21 35.05
C THR A 123 -6.17 42.29 34.18
N SER A 124 -5.11 42.95 34.66
CA SER A 124 -4.31 43.83 33.83
C SER A 124 -3.68 43.03 32.70
N ARG A 125 -3.84 43.48 31.44
CA ARG A 125 -3.15 42.85 30.29
C ARG A 125 -1.64 42.81 30.48
N TYR A 126 -1.09 43.69 31.31
CA TYR A 126 0.33 43.69 31.70
C TYR A 126 0.77 42.38 32.39
N ASP A 127 -0.13 41.72 33.12
CA ASP A 127 0.12 40.43 33.80
C ASP A 127 -0.15 39.21 32.90
N GLY A 128 -0.71 39.46 31.72
CA GLY A 128 -0.91 38.49 30.65
C GLY A 128 -2.27 38.57 29.96
N TYR A 129 -2.38 37.88 28.82
CA TYR A 129 -3.62 37.84 28.04
C TYR A 129 -4.55 36.72 28.51
N PHE A 130 -5.79 37.09 28.80
CA PHE A 130 -6.86 36.20 29.22
C PHE A 130 -8.11 36.49 28.38
N ALA A 131 -8.93 35.47 28.12
CA ALA A 131 -10.22 35.67 27.47
C ALA A 131 -11.06 36.78 28.15
N CYS A 132 -10.95 36.89 29.48
CA CYS A 132 -11.66 37.87 30.30
C CYS A 132 -11.15 39.32 30.18
N ASN A 133 -9.92 39.51 29.66
CA ASN A 133 -9.36 40.84 29.42
C ASN A 133 -9.20 41.19 27.93
N SER A 134 -9.65 40.29 27.04
CA SER A 134 -9.89 40.56 25.62
C SER A 134 -10.84 41.75 25.44
N ASN A 135 -10.67 42.55 24.39
CA ASN A 135 -11.64 43.60 24.07
C ASN A 135 -12.91 43.04 23.45
N PHE A 136 -12.86 41.79 22.97
CA PHE A 136 -14.08 41.08 22.61
C PHE A 136 -14.93 40.71 23.82
N ALA A 137 -14.44 40.85 25.07
CA ALA A 137 -15.28 40.66 26.25
C ALA A 137 -16.06 41.95 26.57
N ASN A 138 -17.40 41.91 26.55
CA ASN A 138 -18.25 43.06 26.90
C ASN A 138 -18.18 43.36 28.40
N ARG A 139 -17.44 44.41 28.79
CA ARG A 139 -17.19 44.79 30.20
C ARG A 139 -18.39 45.46 30.91
N LYS A 140 -19.64 45.19 30.53
CA LYS A 140 -20.82 45.79 31.18
C LYS A 140 -21.30 44.98 32.39
N GLY A 141 -20.95 45.43 33.60
CA GLY A 141 -21.53 44.98 34.89
C GLY A 141 -20.73 45.46 36.11
N MET A 142 -21.39 45.91 37.18
CA MET A 142 -20.74 46.67 38.28
C MET A 142 -20.09 45.82 39.37
N LEU A 143 -18.90 46.27 39.77
CA LEU A 143 -18.28 46.09 41.08
C LEU A 143 -19.23 46.53 42.21
N ASN A 144 -19.80 45.56 42.92
CA ASN A 144 -20.21 45.55 44.35
C ASN A 144 -21.27 44.45 44.59
N GLY A 145 -20.97 43.19 44.23
CA GLY A 145 -21.84 42.07 44.62
C GLY A 145 -22.20 41.00 43.59
N LEU A 146 -21.43 40.88 42.50
CA LEU A 146 -21.28 39.67 41.64
C LEU A 146 -22.26 39.49 40.46
N GLN A 147 -21.75 39.60 39.23
CA GLN A 147 -21.63 38.51 38.24
C GLN A 147 -20.82 39.04 37.03
N PHE A 148 -19.91 38.23 36.47
CA PHE A 148 -19.28 38.51 35.17
C PHE A 148 -19.25 37.24 34.33
N ASP A 149 -20.33 37.02 33.57
CA ASP A 149 -20.21 36.51 32.21
C ASP A 149 -20.33 37.74 31.32
N ALA A 150 -19.20 38.35 30.97
CA ALA A 150 -19.18 39.40 29.97
C ALA A 150 -19.53 38.73 28.63
N PRO A 151 -20.74 38.95 28.04
CA PRO A 151 -21.03 38.40 26.73
C PRO A 151 -19.98 38.88 25.74
N ILE A 152 -19.67 38.09 24.71
CA ILE A 152 -18.76 38.56 23.68
C ILE A 152 -19.37 39.80 23.00
N ASP A 153 -18.58 40.84 22.76
CA ASP A 153 -18.96 41.95 21.88
C ASP A 153 -19.00 41.41 20.45
N ASN A 154 -20.17 40.87 20.10
CA ASN A 154 -20.41 40.24 18.82
C ASN A 154 -20.23 41.20 17.66
N ASN A 155 -20.42 42.51 17.86
CA ASN A 155 -20.22 43.51 16.80
C ASN A 155 -18.73 43.72 16.54
N LEU A 156 -17.93 43.83 17.60
CA LEU A 156 -16.48 43.97 17.48
C LEU A 156 -15.85 42.70 16.89
N LEU A 157 -16.29 41.52 17.34
CA LEU A 157 -15.83 40.24 16.80
C LEU A 157 -16.25 40.06 15.33
N ALA A 158 -17.51 40.35 14.97
CA ALA A 158 -17.96 40.30 13.59
C ALA A 158 -17.18 41.29 12.69
N SER A 159 -16.86 42.49 13.19
CA SER A 159 -16.01 43.45 12.48
C SER A 159 -14.59 42.91 12.27
N ALA A 160 -14.01 42.21 13.23
CA ALA A 160 -12.73 41.54 13.07
C ALA A 160 -12.80 40.46 11.98
N LEU A 161 -13.72 39.51 12.12
CA LEU A 161 -13.83 38.36 11.24
C LEU A 161 -14.23 38.72 9.80
N SER A 162 -14.92 39.85 9.61
CA SER A 162 -15.25 40.35 8.27
C SER A 162 -14.09 41.08 7.58
N SER A 163 -12.99 41.37 8.29
CA SER A 163 -11.82 42.02 7.68
C SER A 163 -11.17 41.14 6.62
N ASN A 164 -10.73 41.77 5.52
CA ASN A 164 -10.05 41.08 4.42
C ASN A 164 -8.77 40.36 4.89
N ALA A 165 -8.08 40.92 5.89
CA ALA A 165 -6.88 40.32 6.46
C ALA A 165 -7.18 38.97 7.14
N ILE A 166 -8.24 38.87 7.94
CA ILE A 166 -8.61 37.61 8.60
C ILE A 166 -9.15 36.60 7.59
N LYS A 167 -9.94 37.03 6.59
CA LYS A 167 -10.40 36.14 5.51
C LYS A 167 -9.24 35.56 4.71
N ALA A 168 -8.24 36.38 4.36
CA ALA A 168 -7.05 35.92 3.65
C ALA A 168 -6.24 34.93 4.49
N ALA A 169 -5.96 35.24 5.77
CA ALA A 169 -5.21 34.35 6.65
C ALA A 169 -5.95 33.04 6.95
N SER A 170 -7.28 33.09 7.08
CA SER A 170 -8.13 31.90 7.23
C SER A 170 -8.07 31.01 5.99
N THR A 171 -8.14 31.61 4.81
CA THR A 171 -8.00 30.90 3.52
C THR A 171 -6.64 30.21 3.41
N GLU A 172 -5.56 30.93 3.71
CA GLU A 172 -4.20 30.38 3.68
C GLU A 172 -4.04 29.22 4.68
N PHE A 173 -4.58 29.36 5.89
CA PHE A 173 -4.58 28.30 6.89
C PHE A 173 -5.33 27.05 6.41
N ALA A 174 -6.53 27.21 5.86
CA ALA A 174 -7.31 26.10 5.34
C ALA A 174 -6.57 25.38 4.19
N GLN A 175 -5.98 26.14 3.26
CA GLN A 175 -5.17 25.59 2.16
C GLN A 175 -3.93 24.84 2.66
N ALA A 176 -3.25 25.36 3.69
CA ALA A 176 -2.07 24.72 4.28
C ALA A 176 -2.43 23.40 4.97
N GLN A 177 -3.52 23.37 5.73
CA GLN A 177 -4.01 22.14 6.36
C GLN A 177 -4.43 21.10 5.32
N TYR A 178 -5.14 21.55 4.29
CA TYR A 178 -5.52 20.70 3.17
C TYR A 178 -4.30 20.09 2.46
N SER A 179 -3.26 20.89 2.23
CA SER A 179 -2.02 20.45 1.63
C SER A 179 -1.26 19.45 2.50
N ARG A 180 -1.27 19.63 3.84
CA ARG A 180 -0.69 18.65 4.78
C ARG A 180 -1.42 17.32 4.76
N ILE A 181 -2.75 17.33 4.72
CA ILE A 181 -3.56 16.12 4.62
C ILE A 181 -3.23 15.38 3.33
N LEU A 182 -3.17 16.08 2.20
CA LEU A 182 -2.77 15.46 0.93
C LEU A 182 -1.35 14.92 0.94
N ALA A 183 -0.38 15.67 1.48
CA ALA A 183 0.99 15.19 1.60
C ALA A 183 1.08 13.94 2.48
N SER A 184 0.25 13.85 3.53
CA SER A 184 0.15 12.65 4.37
C SER A 184 -0.48 11.45 3.66
N ILE A 185 -1.28 11.69 2.60
CA ILE A 185 -1.80 10.64 1.72
C ILE A 185 -0.72 10.24 0.71
N GLU A 186 0.03 11.19 0.14
CA GLU A 186 1.07 10.93 -0.88
C GLU A 186 2.33 10.23 -0.33
N GLN A 187 2.71 10.48 0.93
CA GLN A 187 3.88 9.84 1.55
C GLN A 187 3.67 8.37 1.91
N VAL A 188 2.46 7.84 1.66
CA VAL A 188 2.11 6.45 1.96
C VAL A 188 2.59 5.55 0.81
N ASP A 189 3.72 4.87 1.05
CA ASP A 189 4.31 3.90 0.13
C ASP A 189 3.41 2.65 0.00
N THR A 190 2.52 2.67 -0.99
CA THR A 190 1.58 1.59 -1.33
C THR A 190 2.24 0.22 -1.55
N ALA A 191 3.57 0.15 -1.74
CA ALA A 191 4.29 -1.10 -1.95
C ALA A 191 4.69 -1.83 -0.64
N LYS A 192 4.60 -1.19 0.53
CA LYS A 192 5.13 -1.73 1.81
C LYS A 192 4.10 -2.00 2.90
N CYS A 193 2.81 -1.80 2.65
CA CYS A 193 1.85 -1.80 3.75
C CYS A 193 1.37 -3.21 4.14
N GLY A 194 1.83 -3.69 5.30
CA GLY A 194 1.34 -4.92 5.95
C GLY A 194 0.00 -4.75 6.69
N SER A 195 -0.49 -3.52 6.86
CA SER A 195 -1.79 -3.22 7.48
C SER A 195 -2.37 -1.93 6.90
N CYS A 196 -2.97 -2.01 5.71
CA CYS A 196 -3.55 -0.85 4.99
C CYS A 196 -4.79 -0.24 5.69
N GLN A 197 -5.04 -0.54 6.95
CA GLN A 197 -6.19 -0.04 7.71
C GLN A 197 -6.06 1.44 8.03
N LEU A 198 -4.86 1.91 8.41
CA LEU A 198 -4.61 3.34 8.65
C LEU A 198 -4.77 4.17 7.38
N GLU A 199 -4.33 3.65 6.24
CA GLU A 199 -4.45 4.31 4.93
C GLU A 199 -5.91 4.36 4.48
N ARG A 200 -6.62 3.24 4.61
CA ARG A 200 -8.05 3.16 4.34
C ARG A 200 -8.83 4.16 5.18
N ASP A 201 -8.53 4.23 6.48
CA ASP A 201 -9.23 5.10 7.41
C ASP A 201 -8.85 6.58 7.18
N ALA A 202 -7.62 6.88 6.77
CA ALA A 202 -7.20 8.22 6.34
C ALA A 202 -7.94 8.68 5.07
N ILE A 203 -8.08 7.80 4.07
CA ILE A 203 -8.83 8.12 2.85
C ILE A 203 -10.34 8.23 3.14
N ILE A 204 -10.90 7.35 3.98
CA ILE A 204 -12.29 7.48 4.46
C ILE A 204 -12.49 8.84 5.14
N ASN A 205 -11.58 9.23 6.04
CA ASN A 205 -11.62 10.54 6.68
C ASN A 205 -11.48 11.68 5.67
N PHE A 206 -10.61 11.53 4.66
CA PHE A 206 -10.46 12.51 3.59
C PHE A 206 -11.78 12.74 2.84
N PHE A 207 -12.43 11.68 2.38
CA PHE A 207 -13.71 11.79 1.68
C PHE A 207 -14.85 12.25 2.60
N ASN A 208 -14.90 11.79 3.85
CA ASN A 208 -15.94 12.19 4.80
C ASN A 208 -15.90 13.68 5.12
N ASN A 209 -14.69 14.26 5.12
CA ASN A 209 -14.46 15.59 5.65
C ASN A 209 -14.17 16.62 4.56
N PHE A 210 -13.59 16.25 3.42
CA PHE A 210 -13.02 17.21 2.46
C PHE A 210 -13.50 17.05 1.01
N SER A 211 -14.39 16.10 0.71
CA SER A 211 -14.79 15.83 -0.67
C SER A 211 -15.44 17.02 -1.38
N ASN A 212 -16.25 17.81 -0.67
CA ASN A 212 -16.95 18.96 -1.25
C ASN A 212 -16.03 20.15 -1.59
N TYR A 213 -14.80 20.18 -1.05
CA TYR A 213 -13.85 21.31 -1.18
C TYR A 213 -12.62 20.94 -2.01
N THR A 214 -12.59 19.71 -2.49
CA THR A 214 -11.47 19.17 -3.23
C THR A 214 -11.75 19.27 -4.73
N ASN A 215 -10.78 19.73 -5.51
CA ASN A 215 -10.85 19.63 -6.97
C ASN A 215 -11.09 18.15 -7.37
N PRO A 216 -12.06 17.85 -8.26
CA PRO A 216 -12.32 16.52 -8.80
C PRO A 216 -11.08 15.65 -9.08
N GLU A 217 -9.99 16.21 -9.63
CA GLU A 217 -8.75 15.45 -9.91
C GLU A 217 -8.13 14.81 -8.66
N LYS A 218 -8.15 15.52 -7.53
CA LYS A 218 -7.61 15.04 -6.26
C LYS A 218 -8.54 14.01 -5.61
N LEU A 219 -9.87 14.16 -5.77
CA LEU A 219 -10.84 13.12 -5.37
C LEU A 219 -10.65 11.85 -6.18
N ILE A 220 -10.43 12.00 -7.49
CA ILE A 220 -10.15 10.89 -8.40
C ILE A 220 -8.89 10.15 -7.98
N THR A 221 -7.83 10.89 -7.63
CA THR A 221 -6.57 10.31 -7.14
C THR A 221 -6.77 9.55 -5.83
N ALA A 222 -7.35 10.19 -4.80
CA ALA A 222 -7.59 9.55 -3.51
C ALA A 222 -8.53 8.34 -3.60
N GLY A 223 -9.57 8.39 -4.43
CA GLY A 223 -10.47 7.26 -4.62
C GLY A 223 -9.83 6.13 -5.44
N ARG A 224 -8.93 6.44 -6.37
CA ARG A 224 -8.10 5.43 -7.05
C ARG A 224 -7.20 4.71 -6.06
N ASP A 225 -6.56 5.45 -5.16
CA ASP A 225 -5.72 4.86 -4.10
C ASP A 225 -6.55 3.98 -3.17
N TYR A 226 -7.76 4.41 -2.81
CA TYR A 226 -8.69 3.60 -2.04
C TYR A 226 -9.04 2.28 -2.75
N ILE A 227 -9.43 2.33 -4.03
CA ILE A 227 -9.69 1.13 -4.85
C ILE A 227 -8.47 0.22 -4.88
N ASN A 228 -7.28 0.79 -5.08
CA ASN A 228 -6.03 0.05 -5.15
C ASN A 228 -5.70 -0.65 -3.83
N ILE A 229 -5.94 0.02 -2.69
CA ILE A 229 -5.70 -0.50 -1.35
C ILE A 229 -6.71 -1.59 -0.98
N THR A 230 -8.01 -1.36 -1.23
CA THR A 230 -9.06 -2.28 -0.75
C THR A 230 -9.40 -3.38 -1.76
N GLY A 231 -8.97 -3.26 -3.02
CA GLY A 231 -9.28 -4.21 -4.09
C GLY A 231 -10.76 -4.26 -4.47
N ILE A 232 -11.55 -3.26 -4.07
CA ILE A 232 -13.00 -3.24 -4.32
C ILE A 232 -13.30 -2.89 -5.78
N ARG A 233 -14.33 -3.53 -6.34
CA ARG A 233 -14.74 -3.34 -7.75
C ARG A 233 -15.81 -2.29 -7.95
N GLN A 234 -16.48 -1.89 -6.87
CA GLN A 234 -17.54 -0.89 -6.88
C GLN A 234 -17.25 0.13 -5.79
N LEU A 235 -17.54 1.40 -6.09
CA LEU A 235 -17.42 2.45 -5.11
C LEU A 235 -18.43 2.25 -3.99
N PRO A 236 -18.02 2.34 -2.71
CA PRO A 236 -18.95 2.23 -1.61
C PRO A 236 -20.01 3.33 -1.71
N SER A 237 -21.24 3.04 -1.27
CA SER A 237 -22.33 4.01 -1.27
C SER A 237 -21.97 5.32 -0.55
N TRP A 238 -21.18 5.23 0.53
CA TRP A 238 -20.70 6.39 1.29
C TRP A 238 -19.76 7.30 0.48
N MET A 239 -18.99 6.75 -0.47
CA MET A 239 -18.10 7.52 -1.34
C MET A 239 -18.88 8.13 -2.49
N MET A 240 -19.78 7.34 -3.09
CA MET A 240 -20.71 7.80 -4.13
C MET A 240 -21.59 8.96 -3.67
N ALA A 241 -22.03 8.96 -2.42
CA ALA A 241 -22.83 10.03 -1.83
C ALA A 241 -22.06 11.37 -1.66
N ARG A 242 -20.73 11.37 -1.86
CA ARG A 242 -19.83 12.48 -1.50
C ARG A 242 -19.05 13.05 -2.67
N ILE A 243 -19.21 12.50 -3.87
CA ILE A 243 -18.58 12.97 -5.10
C ILE A 243 -19.66 13.23 -6.16
N SER A 244 -19.37 14.11 -7.10
CA SER A 244 -20.31 14.35 -8.20
C SER A 244 -20.43 13.08 -9.08
N PRO A 245 -21.58 12.88 -9.76
CA PRO A 245 -21.75 11.75 -10.69
C PRO A 245 -20.64 11.67 -11.73
N VAL A 246 -20.19 12.81 -12.27
CA VAL A 246 -19.07 12.89 -13.22
C VAL A 246 -17.76 12.40 -12.60
N THR A 247 -17.47 12.81 -11.35
CA THR A 247 -16.28 12.36 -10.62
C THR A 247 -16.35 10.85 -10.37
N ALA A 248 -17.52 10.32 -10.01
CA ALA A 248 -17.73 8.89 -9.83
C ALA A 248 -17.50 8.11 -11.12
N GLU A 249 -18.04 8.56 -12.25
CA GLU A 249 -17.83 7.95 -13.56
C GLU A 249 -16.35 7.91 -13.95
N MET A 250 -15.63 9.03 -13.78
CA MET A 250 -14.19 9.10 -14.06
C MET A 250 -13.38 8.15 -13.17
N LEU A 251 -13.76 8.04 -11.90
CA LEU A 251 -13.07 7.22 -10.90
C LEU A 251 -13.34 5.72 -11.15
N ILE A 252 -14.55 5.35 -11.56
CA ILE A 252 -14.89 3.99 -12.03
C ILE A 252 -14.13 3.66 -13.31
N ALA A 253 -14.06 4.58 -14.28
CA ALA A 253 -13.35 4.36 -15.54
C ALA A 253 -11.84 4.16 -15.33
N GLN A 254 -11.20 4.99 -14.49
CA GLN A 254 -9.76 4.91 -14.21
C GLN A 254 -9.41 3.74 -13.27
N GLY A 255 -10.15 3.57 -12.17
CA GLY A 255 -9.95 2.44 -11.26
C GLY A 255 -10.19 1.08 -11.94
N GLY A 256 -11.14 1.04 -12.87
CA GLY A 256 -11.38 -0.12 -13.73
C GLY A 256 -10.19 -0.44 -14.64
N GLN A 257 -9.51 0.55 -15.23
CA GLN A 257 -8.34 0.32 -16.08
C GLN A 257 -7.13 -0.20 -15.30
N ASP A 258 -6.81 0.39 -14.14
CA ASP A 258 -5.67 -0.04 -13.32
C ASP A 258 -5.86 -1.46 -12.79
N TRP A 259 -7.06 -1.79 -12.33
CA TRP A 259 -7.38 -3.14 -11.87
C TRP A 259 -7.25 -4.17 -12.99
N ARG A 260 -7.70 -3.84 -14.20
CA ARG A 260 -7.56 -4.72 -15.39
C ARG A 260 -6.10 -5.01 -15.68
N GLN A 261 -5.24 -3.99 -15.68
CA GLN A 261 -3.81 -4.17 -15.94
C GLN A 261 -3.15 -5.05 -14.88
N LYS A 262 -3.46 -4.84 -13.59
CA LYS A 262 -2.96 -5.67 -12.49
C LYS A 262 -3.45 -7.12 -12.59
N TYR A 263 -4.72 -7.35 -12.94
CA TYR A 263 -5.28 -8.68 -13.11
C TYR A 263 -4.63 -9.43 -14.29
N VAL A 264 -4.53 -8.78 -15.45
CA VAL A 264 -3.86 -9.33 -16.64
C VAL A 264 -2.39 -9.64 -16.33
N ALA A 265 -1.68 -8.75 -15.63
CA ALA A 265 -0.31 -9.00 -15.20
C ALA A 265 -0.23 -10.20 -14.24
N ARG A 266 -1.17 -10.35 -13.31
CA ARG A 266 -1.20 -11.48 -12.37
C ARG A 266 -1.48 -12.81 -13.07
N ILE A 267 -2.41 -12.85 -14.03
CA ILE A 267 -2.61 -14.04 -14.85
C ILE A 267 -1.34 -14.33 -15.67
N LYS A 268 -0.74 -13.32 -16.32
CA LYS A 268 0.52 -13.50 -17.09
C LYS A 268 1.65 -14.04 -16.22
N GLN A 269 1.77 -13.61 -14.96
CA GLN A 269 2.72 -14.20 -14.00
C GLN A 269 2.42 -15.66 -13.67
N LEU A 270 1.14 -16.00 -13.44
CA LEU A 270 0.71 -17.40 -13.23
C LEU A 270 0.92 -18.27 -14.48
N MET A 271 0.98 -17.65 -15.66
CA MET A 271 1.27 -18.33 -16.94
C MET A 271 2.76 -18.43 -17.24
N ALA A 272 3.58 -17.46 -16.83
CA ALA A 272 5.03 -17.47 -17.08
C ALA A 272 5.74 -18.65 -16.38
N SER A 273 5.11 -19.25 -15.38
CA SER A 273 5.57 -20.48 -14.76
C SER A 273 5.25 -21.76 -15.54
N ASP A 274 4.47 -21.70 -16.64
CA ASP A 274 4.00 -22.89 -17.34
C ASP A 274 3.80 -22.68 -18.87
N ALA A 275 4.65 -23.32 -19.68
CA ALA A 275 4.89 -22.96 -21.08
C ALA A 275 3.78 -23.35 -22.10
N ASN A 276 2.62 -23.83 -21.66
CA ASN A 276 1.62 -24.41 -22.58
C ASN A 276 0.16 -24.02 -22.25
N MET A 277 -0.14 -22.72 -22.25
CA MET A 277 -1.43 -22.18 -21.77
C MET A 277 -2.26 -21.48 -22.85
N LYS A 278 -2.47 -22.16 -24.00
CA LYS A 278 -3.30 -21.65 -25.10
C LYS A 278 -4.74 -21.26 -24.68
N ASP A 279 -5.33 -21.99 -23.74
CA ASP A 279 -6.69 -21.72 -23.27
C ASP A 279 -6.78 -20.46 -22.40
N ILE A 280 -5.76 -20.19 -21.58
CA ILE A 280 -5.68 -18.96 -20.78
C ILE A 280 -5.29 -17.77 -21.66
N GLU A 281 -4.39 -17.95 -22.63
CA GLU A 281 -4.10 -16.90 -23.63
C GLU A 281 -5.36 -16.52 -24.42
N SER A 282 -6.17 -17.50 -24.81
CA SER A 282 -7.45 -17.26 -25.49
C SER A 282 -8.42 -16.47 -24.61
N PHE A 283 -8.53 -16.84 -23.33
CA PHE A 283 -9.35 -16.10 -22.36
C PHE A 283 -8.85 -14.67 -22.12
N ILE A 284 -7.54 -14.45 -21.98
CA ILE A 284 -6.95 -13.10 -21.87
C ILE A 284 -7.24 -12.29 -23.14
N LYS A 285 -7.06 -12.87 -24.33
CA LYS A 285 -7.36 -12.18 -25.60
C LYS A 285 -8.84 -11.81 -25.72
N GLN A 286 -9.74 -12.69 -25.27
CA GLN A 286 -11.18 -12.37 -25.22
C GLN A 286 -11.46 -11.20 -24.28
N LEU A 287 -10.79 -11.14 -23.13
CA LEU A 287 -10.90 -10.03 -22.19
C LEU A 287 -10.33 -8.73 -22.77
N GLU A 288 -9.11 -8.77 -23.32
CA GLU A 288 -8.43 -7.62 -23.95
C GLU A 288 -9.24 -7.05 -25.14
N ASN A 289 -9.98 -7.89 -25.86
CA ASN A 289 -10.83 -7.49 -26.99
C ASN A 289 -12.25 -7.06 -26.58
N SER A 290 -12.66 -7.25 -25.33
CA SER A 290 -13.99 -6.84 -24.85
C SER A 290 -14.00 -5.34 -24.51
N SER A 291 -15.06 -4.63 -24.92
CA SER A 291 -15.25 -3.22 -24.61
C SER A 291 -15.34 -2.99 -23.09
N ASN A 292 -15.11 -1.75 -22.64
CA ASN A 292 -15.03 -1.41 -21.21
C ASN A 292 -16.24 -1.89 -20.37
N ASP A 293 -17.41 -2.07 -20.97
CA ASP A 293 -18.64 -2.41 -20.26
C ASP A 293 -18.76 -3.90 -19.91
N ASN A 294 -17.98 -4.79 -20.55
CA ASN A 294 -18.08 -6.23 -20.35
C ASN A 294 -17.19 -6.77 -19.22
N TRP A 295 -16.34 -5.95 -18.61
CA TRP A 295 -15.42 -6.42 -17.58
C TRP A 295 -16.08 -6.59 -16.20
N SER A 296 -17.10 -5.80 -15.90
CA SER A 296 -17.83 -5.88 -14.62
C SER A 296 -18.68 -7.14 -14.51
N SER A 297 -19.02 -7.79 -15.64
CA SER A 297 -19.83 -9.01 -15.70
C SER A 297 -19.01 -10.30 -15.65
N VAL A 298 -17.67 -10.21 -15.74
CA VAL A 298 -16.81 -11.39 -15.66
C VAL A 298 -16.58 -11.76 -14.19
N ASP A 299 -17.04 -12.94 -13.80
CA ASP A 299 -16.80 -13.51 -12.47
C ASP A 299 -15.36 -14.03 -12.33
N PHE A 300 -14.43 -13.11 -12.12
CA PHE A 300 -13.02 -13.43 -11.97
C PHE A 300 -12.74 -14.28 -10.73
N ASP A 301 -13.51 -14.08 -9.66
CA ASP A 301 -13.33 -14.83 -8.41
C ASP A 301 -13.78 -16.27 -8.57
N GLY A 302 -14.80 -16.53 -9.40
CA GLY A 302 -15.20 -17.89 -9.79
C GLY A 302 -14.26 -18.55 -10.80
N LYS A 303 -13.61 -17.78 -11.68
CA LYS A 303 -12.69 -18.32 -12.71
C LYS A 303 -11.29 -18.65 -12.17
N LEU A 304 -10.77 -17.89 -11.22
CA LEU A 304 -9.42 -18.10 -10.69
C LEU A 304 -9.21 -19.50 -10.04
N PRO A 305 -10.15 -20.02 -9.22
CA PRO A 305 -10.08 -21.40 -8.72
C PRO A 305 -10.09 -22.45 -9.83
N GLN A 306 -10.87 -22.24 -10.90
CA GLN A 306 -10.95 -23.16 -12.05
C GLN A 306 -9.59 -23.28 -12.75
N PHE A 307 -8.89 -22.15 -12.94
CA PHE A 307 -7.55 -22.16 -13.52
C PHE A 307 -6.52 -22.85 -12.62
N LYS A 308 -6.57 -22.62 -11.30
CA LYS A 308 -5.68 -23.31 -10.34
C LYS A 308 -5.90 -24.82 -10.37
N GLU A 309 -7.14 -25.26 -10.44
CA GLU A 309 -7.48 -26.69 -10.48
C GLU A 309 -7.03 -27.34 -11.79
N LEU A 310 -7.19 -26.66 -12.93
CA LEU A 310 -6.71 -27.12 -14.23
C LEU A 310 -5.18 -27.28 -14.26
N LEU A 311 -4.44 -26.32 -13.69
CA LEU A 311 -2.99 -26.40 -13.51
C LEU A 311 -2.58 -27.59 -12.64
N ARG A 312 -3.28 -27.78 -11.51
CA ARG A 312 -3.03 -28.90 -10.60
C ARG A 312 -3.22 -30.25 -11.29
N ASN A 313 -4.32 -30.40 -12.05
CA ASN A 313 -4.63 -31.64 -12.77
C ASN A 313 -3.60 -31.96 -13.85
N ARG A 314 -3.12 -30.95 -14.57
CA ARG A 314 -2.07 -31.15 -15.58
C ARG A 314 -0.73 -31.53 -14.95
N MET A 315 -0.31 -30.83 -13.90
CA MET A 315 0.93 -31.16 -13.17
C MET A 315 0.88 -32.59 -12.61
N ASN A 316 -0.27 -33.02 -12.09
CA ASN A 316 -0.47 -34.39 -11.64
C ASN A 316 -0.36 -35.40 -12.79
N GLU A 317 -0.91 -35.09 -13.96
CA GLU A 317 -0.82 -35.97 -15.14
C GLU A 317 0.60 -36.07 -15.69
N GLU A 318 1.33 -34.96 -15.78
CA GLU A 318 2.74 -34.96 -16.20
C GLU A 318 3.61 -35.75 -15.22
N ASN A 319 3.40 -35.56 -13.91
CA ASN A 319 4.08 -36.35 -12.88
C ASN A 319 3.75 -37.84 -13.00
N ARG A 320 2.49 -38.18 -13.32
CA ARG A 320 2.08 -39.57 -13.55
C ARG A 320 2.78 -40.17 -14.77
N LEU A 321 2.85 -39.43 -15.87
CA LEU A 321 3.54 -39.86 -17.09
C LEU A 321 5.05 -39.98 -16.90
N ALA A 322 5.68 -39.02 -16.20
CA ALA A 322 7.10 -39.07 -15.87
C ALA A 322 7.43 -40.29 -14.99
N LYS A 323 6.63 -40.53 -13.95
CA LYS A 323 6.76 -41.71 -13.10
C LYS A 323 6.63 -43.01 -13.90
N LYS A 324 5.64 -43.09 -14.79
CA LYS A 324 5.47 -44.25 -15.67
C LYS A 324 6.69 -44.48 -16.55
N ARG A 325 7.22 -43.43 -17.20
CA ARG A 325 8.45 -43.53 -18.02
C ARG A 325 9.66 -44.02 -17.22
N THR A 326 9.83 -43.54 -15.99
CA THR A 326 10.93 -44.01 -15.12
C THR A 326 10.76 -45.47 -14.70
N GLN A 327 9.54 -45.91 -14.42
CA GLN A 327 9.23 -47.30 -14.09
C GLN A 327 9.46 -48.23 -15.29
N ASP A 328 8.97 -47.85 -16.47
CA ASP A 328 9.16 -48.60 -17.71
C ASP A 328 10.66 -48.73 -18.05
N ALA A 329 11.42 -47.63 -17.92
CA ALA A 329 12.88 -47.65 -18.13
C ALA A 329 13.61 -48.53 -17.11
N ALA A 330 13.23 -48.49 -15.83
CA ALA A 330 13.82 -49.35 -14.80
C ALA A 330 13.51 -50.84 -15.04
N GLN A 331 12.27 -51.15 -15.44
CA GLN A 331 11.86 -52.53 -15.74
C GLN A 331 12.56 -53.06 -17.00
N GLU A 332 12.77 -52.22 -18.02
CA GLU A 332 13.56 -52.60 -19.19
C GLU A 332 15.03 -52.84 -18.83
N ALA A 333 15.65 -51.94 -18.05
CA ALA A 333 17.03 -52.11 -17.59
C ALA A 333 17.21 -53.41 -16.78
N GLU A 334 16.24 -53.76 -15.92
CA GLU A 334 16.28 -55.01 -15.15
C GLU A 334 16.13 -56.24 -16.06
N ARG A 335 15.23 -56.20 -17.04
CA ARG A 335 15.10 -57.29 -18.04
C ARG A 335 16.39 -57.49 -18.82
N GLN A 336 17.06 -56.41 -19.20
CA GLN A 336 18.37 -56.48 -19.87
C GLN A 336 19.44 -57.09 -18.97
N ARG A 337 19.55 -56.66 -17.70
CA ARG A 337 20.48 -57.24 -16.72
C ARG A 337 20.26 -58.74 -16.52
N GLN A 338 19.00 -59.17 -16.41
CA GLN A 338 18.67 -60.59 -16.25
C GLN A 338 18.99 -61.41 -17.50
N ALA A 339 18.70 -60.87 -18.69
CA ALA A 339 19.04 -61.53 -19.96
C ALA A 339 20.56 -61.67 -20.11
N GLU A 340 21.31 -60.64 -19.74
CA GLU A 340 22.76 -60.63 -19.78
C GLU A 340 23.38 -61.58 -18.77
N ALA A 341 22.90 -61.58 -17.51
CA ALA A 341 23.32 -62.54 -16.50
C ALA A 341 23.09 -63.99 -16.94
N LYS A 342 21.96 -64.28 -17.60
CA LYS A 342 21.68 -65.60 -18.18
C LYS A 342 22.67 -65.97 -19.29
N LYS A 343 23.01 -65.02 -20.18
CA LYS A 343 24.02 -65.23 -21.25
C LYS A 343 25.39 -65.55 -20.66
N VAL A 344 25.85 -64.76 -19.68
CA VAL A 344 27.14 -64.96 -18.99
C VAL A 344 27.17 -66.31 -18.28
N LEU A 345 26.08 -66.70 -17.59
CA LEU A 345 26.00 -68.02 -16.94
C LEU A 345 26.01 -69.18 -17.92
N ALA A 346 25.35 -69.05 -19.08
CA ALA A 346 25.38 -70.06 -20.13
C ALA A 346 26.79 -70.21 -20.72
N TRP A 347 27.47 -69.10 -21.01
CA TRP A 347 28.84 -69.08 -21.51
C TRP A 347 29.84 -69.66 -20.50
N ARG A 348 29.70 -69.39 -19.20
CA ARG A 348 30.58 -69.97 -18.16
C ARG A 348 30.57 -71.49 -18.14
N LYS A 349 29.48 -72.13 -18.58
CA LYS A 349 29.39 -73.60 -18.67
C LYS A 349 30.16 -74.18 -19.86
N THR A 350 30.53 -73.36 -20.84
CA THR A 350 31.31 -73.77 -22.01
C THR A 350 32.81 -73.47 -21.88
N LEU A 351 33.26 -72.97 -20.73
CA LEU A 351 34.67 -72.65 -20.48
C LEU A 351 35.55 -73.90 -20.52
N GLN A 352 36.59 -73.87 -21.35
CA GLN A 352 37.62 -74.90 -21.47
C GLN A 352 39.01 -74.25 -21.44
N VAL A 353 40.05 -75.05 -21.21
CA VAL A 353 41.44 -74.57 -21.37
C VAL A 353 41.65 -74.08 -22.80
N GLY A 354 42.23 -72.89 -22.96
CA GLY A 354 42.37 -72.19 -24.24
C GLY A 354 41.19 -71.30 -24.63
N SER A 355 40.06 -71.32 -23.92
CA SER A 355 38.95 -70.39 -24.18
C SER A 355 39.36 -68.95 -23.86
N ASP A 356 39.07 -68.02 -24.76
CA ASP A 356 39.29 -66.59 -24.51
C ASP A 356 38.29 -66.04 -23.49
N THR A 357 38.80 -65.23 -22.56
CA THR A 357 38.00 -64.52 -21.54
C THR A 357 38.22 -63.02 -21.68
N PHE A 358 37.49 -62.22 -20.89
CA PHE A 358 37.61 -60.76 -20.87
C PHE A 358 39.05 -60.22 -20.72
N CYS A 359 39.95 -60.96 -20.03
CA CYS A 359 41.36 -60.56 -19.82
C CYS A 359 42.38 -61.36 -20.63
N GLY A 360 41.99 -62.46 -21.29
CA GLY A 360 42.88 -63.36 -22.03
C GLY A 360 42.51 -64.84 -21.89
N PRO A 361 43.29 -65.76 -22.48
CA PRO A 361 42.93 -67.17 -22.56
C PRO A 361 43.02 -67.90 -21.21
N VAL A 362 42.18 -68.93 -21.02
CA VAL A 362 42.25 -69.85 -19.88
C VAL A 362 43.48 -70.74 -20.01
N ILE A 363 44.34 -70.76 -18.97
CA ILE A 363 45.52 -71.62 -18.89
C ILE A 363 45.19 -72.93 -18.17
N GLU A 364 44.43 -72.86 -17.07
CA GLU A 364 44.16 -74.01 -16.20
C GLU A 364 42.80 -73.85 -15.48
N ILE A 365 42.08 -74.95 -15.26
CA ILE A 365 40.79 -74.96 -14.54
C ILE A 365 40.90 -75.88 -13.32
N ARG A 366 40.70 -75.34 -12.11
CA ARG A 366 40.60 -76.07 -10.83
C ARG A 366 39.38 -75.58 -10.05
N HIS A 367 38.22 -76.17 -10.31
CA HIS A 367 36.93 -75.70 -9.79
C HIS A 367 36.98 -75.41 -8.26
N PRO A 368 36.54 -74.22 -7.80
CA PRO A 368 35.84 -73.15 -8.52
C PRO A 368 36.77 -72.08 -9.16
N MET A 369 38.09 -72.28 -9.11
CA MET A 369 39.10 -71.34 -9.59
C MET A 369 39.54 -71.66 -11.02
N VAL A 370 39.87 -70.63 -11.77
CA VAL A 370 40.32 -70.71 -13.15
C VAL A 370 41.52 -69.76 -13.28
N LYS A 371 42.63 -70.30 -13.78
CA LYS A 371 43.84 -69.54 -14.08
C LYS A 371 43.74 -69.00 -15.49
N ILE A 372 43.91 -67.69 -15.64
CA ILE A 372 43.90 -67.00 -16.93
C ILE A 372 45.23 -66.31 -17.19
N PHE A 373 45.57 -66.16 -18.48
CA PHE A 373 46.62 -65.26 -18.93
C PHE A 373 46.05 -63.85 -19.06
N ILE A 374 46.78 -62.83 -18.61
CA ILE A 374 46.38 -61.43 -18.78
C ILE A 374 47.09 -60.89 -20.02
N SER A 375 46.36 -60.73 -21.11
CA SER A 375 46.90 -60.33 -22.42
C SER A 375 47.38 -58.87 -22.47
N VAL A 376 46.92 -58.02 -21.55
CA VAL A 376 47.30 -56.60 -21.45
C VAL A 376 47.98 -56.37 -20.11
N GLN A 377 49.15 -55.72 -20.10
CA GLN A 377 49.85 -55.41 -18.86
C GLN A 377 49.01 -54.43 -18.01
N LEU A 378 48.38 -54.95 -16.95
CA LEU A 378 47.64 -54.16 -15.98
C LEU A 378 48.53 -53.85 -14.77
N GLN A 379 48.49 -52.61 -14.29
CA GLN A 379 49.27 -52.20 -13.13
C GLN A 379 48.94 -53.07 -11.91
N GLY A 380 49.96 -53.61 -11.25
CA GLY A 380 49.80 -54.44 -10.04
C GLY A 380 49.43 -55.90 -10.30
N PHE A 381 49.34 -56.35 -11.55
CA PHE A 381 49.14 -57.74 -11.91
C PHE A 381 50.33 -58.30 -12.69
N GLY A 382 50.64 -59.59 -12.46
CA GLY A 382 51.51 -60.35 -13.35
C GLY A 382 50.80 -60.78 -14.62
N ASN A 383 51.44 -61.59 -15.45
CA ASN A 383 50.83 -62.12 -16.69
C ASN A 383 49.78 -63.21 -16.44
N GLU A 384 49.56 -63.61 -15.20
CA GLU A 384 48.63 -64.66 -14.82
C GLU A 384 47.82 -64.26 -13.59
N ALA A 385 46.55 -64.67 -13.53
CA ALA A 385 45.71 -64.51 -12.36
C ALA A 385 44.78 -65.71 -12.15
N TRP A 386 44.52 -66.04 -10.88
CA TRP A 386 43.51 -67.01 -10.49
C TRP A 386 42.22 -66.27 -10.14
N LEU A 387 41.14 -66.57 -10.86
CA LEU A 387 39.81 -65.99 -10.65
C LEU A 387 38.80 -67.09 -10.33
N LYS A 388 37.72 -66.76 -9.62
CA LYS A 388 36.58 -67.67 -9.49
C LYS A 388 35.86 -67.74 -10.83
N SER A 389 35.27 -68.89 -11.18
CA SER A 389 34.47 -69.02 -12.40
C SER A 389 33.29 -68.04 -12.45
N SER A 390 32.78 -67.60 -11.29
CA SER A 390 31.75 -66.56 -11.15
C SER A 390 32.21 -65.15 -11.52
N ASP A 391 33.52 -64.94 -11.62
CA ASP A 391 34.15 -63.63 -11.85
C ASP A 391 34.77 -63.56 -13.26
N ILE A 392 34.59 -64.62 -14.06
CA ILE A 392 35.04 -64.67 -15.45
C ILE A 392 33.90 -64.27 -16.37
N PHE A 393 34.23 -63.42 -17.33
CA PHE A 393 33.30 -62.89 -18.33
C PHE A 393 33.77 -63.21 -19.75
N PRO A 394 32.84 -63.25 -20.72
CA PRO A 394 33.15 -63.37 -22.13
C PRO A 394 34.15 -62.30 -22.63
N PRO A 395 34.90 -62.56 -23.71
CA PRO A 395 35.94 -61.66 -24.21
C PRO A 395 35.41 -60.24 -24.58
N GLU A 396 34.15 -60.11 -24.99
CA GLU A 396 33.53 -58.83 -25.37
C GLU A 396 33.39 -57.81 -24.23
N TYR A 397 33.53 -58.23 -22.98
CA TYR A 397 33.40 -57.35 -21.81
C TYR A 397 34.66 -56.49 -21.55
N GLY A 398 35.79 -56.88 -22.13
CA GLY A 398 37.11 -56.29 -21.93
C GLY A 398 37.58 -56.30 -20.47
N CYS A 399 38.85 -55.95 -20.23
CA CYS A 399 39.50 -56.11 -18.93
C CYS A 399 40.10 -54.79 -18.42
N ARG A 400 39.84 -54.50 -17.14
CA ARG A 400 40.48 -53.42 -16.38
C ARG A 400 40.80 -53.84 -14.95
N ASN A 401 41.73 -53.11 -14.34
CA ASN A 401 42.00 -53.20 -12.90
C ASN A 401 41.19 -52.15 -12.14
N VAL A 402 40.31 -52.59 -11.23
CA VAL A 402 39.59 -51.72 -10.29
C VAL A 402 40.01 -52.09 -8.87
N ASN A 403 40.82 -51.25 -8.23
CA ASN A 403 41.30 -51.42 -6.85
C ASN A 403 41.99 -52.78 -6.59
N GLY A 404 42.86 -53.20 -7.50
CA GLY A 404 43.59 -54.46 -7.38
C GLY A 404 42.75 -55.70 -7.69
N ARG A 405 41.63 -55.54 -8.42
CA ARG A 405 40.78 -56.65 -8.87
C ARG A 405 40.51 -56.54 -10.37
N LEU A 406 40.58 -57.67 -11.07
CA LEU A 406 40.20 -57.76 -12.48
C LEU A 406 38.67 -57.61 -12.61
N SER A 407 38.24 -56.70 -13.47
CA SER A 407 36.83 -56.36 -13.70
C SER A 407 36.59 -56.03 -15.17
N THR A 408 35.34 -56.10 -15.59
CA THR A 408 34.89 -55.71 -16.93
C THR A 408 34.77 -54.19 -17.05
N TYR A 409 34.67 -53.66 -18.28
CA TYR A 409 34.47 -52.22 -18.52
C TYR A 409 33.13 -51.68 -18.02
#